data_AF-A0A7S2ED10-F1
#
_entry.id   AF-A0A7S2ED10-F1
#
_cell.length_a   1.000
_cell.length_b   1.000
_cell.length_c   1.000
_cell.angle_alpha   90.00
_cell.angle_beta   90.00
_cell.angle_gamma   90.00
#
_symmetry.space_group_name_H-M   'P 1'
#
loop_
_entity.id
_entity.type
_entity.pdbx_description
1 polymer ?
#
loop_
_entity_poly.entity_id
_entity_poly.type
_entity_poly.pdbx_seq_one_letter_code
_entity_poly.pdbx_strand_id
1 'polypeptide(L)'
;RPPPPPSSSRRPPRSSSPAVRLPSSFSSFATTTTTATSLSAVRFVRPLLEAGYAPAVTEYFDGTLDSKPLLLYLPGFDGTLLSPFVQFPELGTVFDVRGMEVPMDDRSTFEGLRDAATEYARRE
;
A
#
# COMPACT_ATOMS: atom_id res chain seq x y z
N ARG A 1 -8.55 -62.32 31.72
CA ARG A 1 -8.22 -61.14 32.57
C ARG A 1 -7.29 -60.25 31.75
N PRO A 2 -7.69 -59.03 31.35
CA PRO A 2 -6.85 -58.18 30.50
C PRO A 2 -5.69 -57.55 31.31
N PRO A 3 -4.58 -57.18 30.66
CA PRO A 3 -3.42 -56.58 31.31
C PRO A 3 -3.69 -55.12 31.74
N PRO A 4 -2.97 -54.60 32.75
CA PRO A 4 -3.14 -53.22 33.21
C PRO A 4 -2.59 -52.19 32.21
N PRO A 5 -3.12 -50.96 32.18
CA PRO A 5 -2.67 -49.90 31.28
C PRO A 5 -1.30 -49.32 31.69
N PRO A 6 -0.47 -48.85 30.75
CA PRO A 6 0.81 -48.23 31.04
C PRO A 6 0.67 -46.78 31.56
N SER A 7 1.56 -46.44 32.48
CA SER A 7 1.66 -45.16 33.20
C SER A 7 2.26 -44.01 32.39
N SER A 8 1.57 -42.86 32.41
CA SER A 8 2.05 -41.47 32.35
C SER A 8 3.25 -41.12 31.44
N SER A 9 2.96 -40.57 30.26
CA SER A 9 3.91 -39.77 29.48
C SER A 9 3.69 -38.27 29.75
N ARG A 10 4.73 -37.62 30.31
CA ARG A 10 4.82 -36.18 30.57
C ARG A 10 4.77 -35.41 29.25
N ARG A 11 3.79 -34.51 29.09
CA ARG A 11 3.82 -33.46 28.05
C ARG A 11 4.86 -32.39 28.41
N PRO A 12 5.67 -31.90 27.46
CA PRO A 12 6.51 -30.71 27.67
C PRO A 12 5.64 -29.43 27.75
N PRO A 13 6.09 -28.38 28.46
CA PRO A 13 5.36 -27.13 28.59
C PRO A 13 5.31 -26.37 27.25
N ARG A 14 4.15 -25.76 26.97
CA ARG A 14 3.95 -24.85 25.85
C ARG A 14 4.83 -23.61 26.05
N SER A 15 5.73 -23.32 25.12
CA SER A 15 6.43 -22.04 25.08
C SER A 15 5.43 -20.94 24.72
N SER A 16 5.36 -19.91 25.56
CA SER A 16 4.62 -18.69 25.32
C SER A 16 5.38 -17.83 24.32
N SER A 17 4.84 -17.67 23.12
CA SER A 17 5.33 -16.66 22.18
C SER A 17 5.10 -15.25 22.74
N PRO A 18 6.06 -14.32 22.64
CA PRO A 18 5.84 -12.93 23.03
C PRO A 18 4.90 -12.27 22.02
N ALA A 19 3.79 -11.72 22.51
CA ALA A 19 2.89 -10.89 21.73
C ALA A 19 3.64 -9.62 21.29
N VAL A 20 3.99 -9.53 20.01
CA VAL A 20 4.46 -8.30 19.39
C VAL A 20 3.29 -7.32 19.39
N ARG A 21 3.32 -6.35 20.32
CA ARG A 21 2.36 -5.25 20.36
C ARG A 21 2.71 -4.27 19.25
N LEU A 22 1.90 -4.23 18.20
CA LEU A 22 1.92 -3.14 17.23
C LEU A 22 1.51 -1.83 17.94
N PRO A 23 2.24 -0.72 17.76
CA PRO A 23 1.80 0.57 18.26
C PRO A 23 0.52 0.99 17.55
N SER A 24 -0.53 1.20 18.34
CA SER A 24 -1.82 1.73 17.93
C SER A 24 -1.72 3.25 17.84
N SER A 25 -1.08 3.75 16.78
CA SER A 25 -1.04 5.17 16.46
C SER A 25 -0.94 5.37 14.96
N PHE A 26 -2.01 5.09 14.22
CA PHE A 26 -2.20 5.70 12.90
C PHE A 26 -2.63 7.15 13.15
N SER A 27 -1.65 8.05 13.14
CA SER A 27 -1.93 9.48 13.11
C SER A 27 -2.54 9.82 11.76
N SER A 28 -3.75 10.38 11.78
CA SER A 28 -4.33 11.10 10.65
C SER A 28 -3.28 12.08 10.13
N PHE A 29 -2.78 11.84 8.91
CA PHE A 29 -1.87 12.76 8.25
C PHE A 29 -2.69 13.79 7.48
N ALA A 30 -2.38 15.06 7.75
CA ALA A 30 -3.09 16.21 7.23
C ALA A 30 -3.11 16.20 5.69
N THR A 31 -4.32 16.37 5.14
CA THR A 31 -4.55 16.66 3.73
C THR A 31 -3.93 18.03 3.42
N THR A 32 -2.78 18.06 2.74
CA THR A 32 -2.24 19.30 2.17
C THR A 32 -3.16 19.73 1.03
N THR A 33 -4.06 20.67 1.30
CA THR A 33 -4.92 21.30 0.31
C THR A 33 -4.10 22.32 -0.48
N THR A 34 -3.63 21.93 -1.67
CA THR A 34 -3.05 22.87 -2.63
C THR A 34 -4.17 23.41 -3.53
N THR A 35 -4.17 24.74 -3.67
CA THR A 35 -5.17 25.64 -4.24
C THR A 35 -5.65 25.35 -5.67
N ALA A 36 -6.92 25.69 -5.89
CA ALA A 36 -7.80 25.26 -6.98
C ALA A 36 -7.56 25.90 -8.36
N THR A 37 -7.72 25.07 -9.39
CA THR A 37 -8.48 25.35 -10.62
C THR A 37 -9.33 24.10 -10.82
N SER A 38 -10.57 24.19 -11.34
CA SER A 38 -11.56 23.10 -11.32
C SER A 38 -11.00 21.77 -11.85
N LEU A 39 -10.57 20.87 -10.95
CA LEU A 39 -9.82 19.67 -11.29
C LEU A 39 -10.46 18.50 -10.55
N SER A 40 -10.69 17.43 -11.31
CA SER A 40 -11.09 16.08 -10.92
C SER A 40 -10.77 15.77 -9.45
N ALA A 41 -11.69 15.16 -8.70
CA ALA A 41 -11.48 14.79 -7.28
C ALA A 41 -10.44 13.66 -7.08
N VAL A 42 -9.62 13.44 -8.09
CA VAL A 42 -8.65 12.36 -8.25
C VAL A 42 -7.47 12.62 -7.33
N ARG A 43 -7.09 11.56 -6.61
CA ARG A 43 -5.97 11.57 -5.66
C ARG A 43 -4.82 10.74 -6.22
N PHE A 44 -3.60 11.13 -5.94
CA PHE A 44 -2.42 10.34 -6.27
C PHE A 44 -1.73 9.88 -4.99
N VAL A 45 -1.35 8.60 -4.95
CA VAL A 45 -0.97 7.92 -3.70
C VAL A 45 0.26 7.05 -3.87
N ARG A 46 0.91 6.73 -2.75
CA ARG A 46 1.99 5.73 -2.66
C ARG A 46 1.41 4.46 -2.04
N PRO A 47 0.73 3.60 -2.81
CA PRO A 47 -0.03 2.47 -2.27
C PRO A 47 0.82 1.51 -1.43
N LEU A 48 2.09 1.31 -1.78
CA LEU A 48 3.01 0.46 -1.00
C LEU A 48 3.37 1.05 0.37
N LEU A 49 3.48 2.38 0.47
CA LEU A 49 3.68 3.05 1.76
C LEU A 49 2.41 3.00 2.60
N GLU A 50 1.26 3.27 1.99
CA GLU A 50 -0.05 3.24 2.68
C GLU A 50 -0.38 1.83 3.19
N ALA A 51 -0.02 0.79 2.43
CA ALA A 51 -0.15 -0.60 2.83
C ALA A 51 0.92 -1.08 3.83
N GLY A 52 1.95 -0.26 4.11
CA GLY A 52 3.03 -0.61 5.03
C GLY A 52 3.97 -1.71 4.50
N TYR A 53 4.16 -1.79 3.18
CA TYR A 53 5.07 -2.75 2.58
C TYR A 53 6.52 -2.44 3.00
N ALA A 54 7.12 -3.36 3.76
CA ALA A 54 8.38 -3.11 4.49
C ALA A 54 9.55 -2.59 3.62
N PRO A 55 9.77 -3.09 2.38
CA PRO A 55 10.78 -2.52 1.51
C PRO A 55 10.54 -1.04 1.19
N ALA A 56 9.32 -0.69 0.76
CA ALA A 56 8.98 0.70 0.42
C ALA A 56 9.10 1.62 1.64
N VAL A 57 8.67 1.17 2.82
CA VAL A 57 8.78 1.95 4.07
C VAL A 57 10.24 2.21 4.44
N THR A 58 11.09 1.18 4.36
CA THR A 58 12.53 1.31 4.63
C THR A 58 13.17 2.31 3.67
N GLU A 59 12.92 2.16 2.37
CA GLU A 59 13.48 3.05 1.33
C GLU A 59 13.00 4.49 1.47
N TYR A 60 11.77 4.71 1.94
CA TYR A 60 11.26 6.03 2.23
C TYR A 60 12.02 6.70 3.38
N PHE A 61 12.26 5.98 4.48
CA PHE A 61 13.04 6.50 5.62
C PHE A 61 14.52 6.71 5.29
N ASP A 62 15.07 5.83 4.45
CA ASP A 62 16.45 5.93 3.98
C ASP A 62 16.62 7.01 2.87
N GLY A 63 15.52 7.58 2.39
CA GLY A 63 15.52 8.61 1.34
C GLY A 63 15.89 8.10 -0.05
N THR A 64 15.91 6.78 -0.26
CA THR A 64 16.28 6.15 -1.54
C THR A 64 15.08 5.96 -2.45
N LEU A 65 13.85 5.99 -1.93
CA LEU A 65 12.63 5.77 -2.71
C LEU A 65 12.47 6.81 -3.84
N ASP A 66 12.70 8.09 -3.55
CA ASP A 66 12.55 9.18 -4.51
C ASP A 66 13.65 9.19 -5.59
N SER A 67 14.68 8.34 -5.46
CA SER A 67 15.72 8.16 -6.50
C SER A 67 15.33 7.13 -7.57
N LYS A 68 14.27 6.36 -7.32
CA LYS A 68 13.78 5.35 -8.26
C LYS A 68 12.99 5.98 -9.41
N PRO A 69 12.98 5.35 -10.59
CA PRO A 69 12.07 5.76 -11.65
C PRO A 69 10.61 5.67 -11.19
N LEU A 70 9.81 6.66 -11.56
CA LEU A 70 8.38 6.71 -11.30
C LEU A 70 7.62 5.70 -12.17
N LEU A 71 6.79 4.87 -11.54
CA LEU A 71 5.75 4.09 -12.22
C LEU A 71 4.38 4.59 -11.78
N LEU A 72 3.71 5.33 -12.66
CA LEU A 72 2.34 5.81 -12.42
C LEU A 72 1.31 4.79 -12.93
N TYR A 73 0.62 4.13 -12.01
CA TYR A 73 -0.49 3.23 -12.30
C TYR A 73 -1.81 4.00 -12.40
N LEU A 74 -2.45 3.90 -13.56
CA LEU A 74 -3.78 4.45 -13.81
C LEU A 74 -4.82 3.32 -13.68
N PRO A 75 -5.85 3.48 -12.83
CA PRO A 75 -6.83 2.43 -12.59
C PRO A 75 -7.64 2.17 -13.86
N GLY A 76 -8.00 0.90 -14.05
CA GLY A 76 -8.95 0.51 -15.07
C GLY A 76 -10.39 0.64 -14.56
N PHE A 77 -11.28 -0.17 -15.10
CA PHE A 77 -12.66 -0.28 -14.62
C PHE A 77 -12.77 -0.86 -13.20
N ASP A 78 -11.75 -1.58 -12.74
CA ASP A 78 -11.71 -2.16 -11.40
C ASP A 78 -11.65 -1.08 -10.30
N GLY A 79 -11.15 0.11 -10.62
CA GLY A 79 -11.07 1.24 -9.68
C GLY A 79 -10.14 1.00 -8.49
N THR A 80 -9.36 -0.08 -8.50
CA THR A 80 -8.44 -0.43 -7.40
C THR A 80 -7.00 -0.23 -7.80
N LEU A 81 -6.13 -0.02 -6.82
CA LEU A 81 -4.69 0.03 -7.02
C LEU A 81 -4.01 -1.33 -6.82
N LEU A 82 -4.77 -2.43 -6.69
CA LEU A 82 -4.20 -3.74 -6.32
C LEU A 82 -3.57 -4.49 -7.49
N SER A 83 -4.13 -4.31 -8.69
CA SER A 83 -3.71 -4.98 -9.92
C SER A 83 -2.18 -4.98 -10.17
N PRO A 84 -1.43 -3.85 -10.07
CA PRO A 84 0.01 -3.85 -10.31
C PRO A 84 0.78 -4.74 -9.31
N PHE A 85 0.31 -4.82 -8.07
CA PHE A 85 1.00 -5.56 -7.00
C PHE A 85 0.75 -7.06 -7.08
N VAL A 86 -0.46 -7.47 -7.48
CA VAL A 86 -0.81 -8.88 -7.62
C VAL A 86 -0.17 -9.47 -8.88
N GLN A 87 -0.16 -8.72 -9.99
CA GLN A 87 0.34 -9.22 -11.27
C GLN A 87 1.86 -9.12 -11.39
N PHE A 88 2.47 -8.08 -10.81
CA PHE A 88 3.88 -7.76 -11.00
C PHE A 88 4.53 -7.32 -9.66
N PRO A 89 4.67 -8.23 -8.68
CA PRO A 89 5.13 -7.88 -7.33
C PRO A 89 6.53 -7.22 -7.30
N GLU A 90 7.39 -7.58 -8.25
CA GLU A 90 8.75 -7.03 -8.35
C GLU A 90 8.80 -5.57 -8.84
N LEU A 91 7.72 -5.00 -9.38
CA LEU A 91 7.73 -3.60 -9.80
C LEU A 91 7.99 -2.65 -8.63
N GLY A 92 7.49 -2.98 -7.44
CA GLY A 92 7.70 -2.18 -6.23
C GLY A 92 9.14 -2.15 -5.72
N THR A 93 10.00 -3.07 -6.17
CA THR A 93 11.40 -3.11 -5.76
C THR A 93 12.29 -2.23 -6.64
N VAL A 94 11.88 -1.98 -7.89
CA VAL A 94 12.66 -1.22 -8.88
C VAL A 94 12.11 0.19 -9.11
N PHE A 95 10.79 0.38 -8.98
CA PHE A 95 10.11 1.66 -9.23
C PHE A 95 9.53 2.25 -7.96
N ASP A 96 9.42 3.57 -7.92
CA ASP A 96 8.50 4.24 -7.00
C ASP A 96 7.10 4.16 -7.61
N VAL A 97 6.29 3.24 -7.09
CA VAL A 97 4.95 2.98 -7.63
C VAL A 97 3.98 3.99 -7.05
N ARG A 98 3.37 4.79 -7.93
CA ARG A 98 2.29 5.72 -7.60
C ARG A 98 1.00 5.27 -8.23
N GLY A 99 -0.12 5.50 -7.55
CA GLY A 99 -1.45 5.13 -8.03
C GLY A 99 -2.35 6.36 -8.16
N MET A 100 -3.14 6.40 -9.23
CA MET A 100 -4.25 7.35 -9.35
C MET A 100 -5.53 6.73 -8.74
N GLU A 101 -6.12 7.37 -7.75
CA GLU A 101 -7.40 6.98 -7.14
C GLU A 101 -8.51 7.89 -7.67
N VAL A 102 -9.52 7.27 -8.26
CA VAL A 102 -10.71 7.96 -8.76
C VAL A 102 -11.88 7.62 -7.82
N PRO A 103 -12.49 8.61 -7.14
CA PRO A 103 -13.64 8.39 -6.29
C PRO A 103 -14.83 7.77 -7.04
N MET A 104 -15.67 6.99 -6.36
CA MET A 104 -16.83 6.30 -6.97
C MET A 104 -17.90 7.27 -7.50
N ASP A 105 -18.00 8.44 -6.89
CA ASP A 105 -18.89 9.53 -7.27
C ASP A 105 -18.27 10.46 -8.32
N ASP A 106 -17.00 10.24 -8.71
CA ASP A 106 -16.35 11.03 -9.73
C ASP A 106 -17.04 10.84 -11.10
N ARG A 107 -17.22 11.94 -11.82
CA ARG A 107 -17.85 12.00 -13.15
C ARG A 107 -16.94 12.72 -14.14
N SER A 108 -15.64 12.71 -13.90
CA SER A 108 -14.66 13.33 -14.79
C SER A 108 -14.69 12.63 -16.15
N THR A 109 -14.52 13.42 -17.21
CA THR A 109 -14.34 12.84 -18.54
C THR A 109 -12.96 12.21 -18.66
N PHE A 110 -12.77 11.37 -19.68
CA PHE A 110 -11.46 10.81 -19.97
C PHE A 110 -10.38 11.89 -20.12
N GLU A 111 -10.70 12.99 -20.80
CA GLU A 111 -9.78 14.12 -20.99
C GLU A 111 -9.40 14.77 -19.65
N GLY A 112 -10.36 14.94 -18.74
CA GLY A 112 -10.09 15.46 -17.40
C GLY A 112 -9.16 14.54 -16.59
N LEU A 113 -9.35 13.23 -16.67
CA LEU A 113 -8.48 12.25 -16.02
C LEU A 113 -7.09 12.22 -16.64
N ARG A 114 -7.00 12.26 -17.98
CA ARG A 114 -5.73 12.33 -18.72
C ARG A 114 -4.94 13.58 -18.31
N ASP A 115 -5.60 14.73 -18.25
CA ASP A 115 -4.95 15.99 -17.94
C ASP A 115 -4.44 15.99 -16.50
N ALA A 116 -5.24 15.49 -15.55
CA ALA A 116 -4.80 15.30 -14.16
C ALA A 116 -3.58 14.38 -14.04
N ALA A 117 -3.59 13.23 -14.72
CA ALA A 117 -2.45 12.30 -14.73
C ALA A 117 -1.20 12.91 -15.37
N THR A 118 -1.38 13.66 -16.45
CA THR A 118 -0.27 14.32 -17.17
C THR A 118 0.33 15.46 -16.34
N GLU A 119 -0.50 16.24 -15.66
CA GLU A 119 -0.06 17.30 -14.77
C GLU A 119 0.71 16.73 -13.58
N TYR A 120 0.20 15.65 -12.97
CA TYR A 120 0.90 14.94 -11.90
C TYR A 120 2.27 14.45 -12.36
N ALA A 121 2.34 13.75 -13.49
CA ALA A 121 3.58 13.19 -14.01
C ALA A 121 4.63 14.24 -14.43
N ARG A 122 4.24 15.49 -14.70
CA ARG A 122 5.16 16.59 -14.97
C ARG A 122 5.75 17.22 -13.71
N ARG A 123 5.08 17.04 -12.57
CA ARG A 123 5.45 17.65 -11.29
C ARG A 123 6.44 16.79 -10.51
N GLU A 124 6.30 15.47 -10.59
CA GLU A 124 7.26 14.49 -10.04
C GLU A 124 8.48 14.36 -10.98
#